data_AF-A0AA97EUY9-F1
#
_entry.id   AF-A0AA97EUY9-F1
#
_cell.length_a   1.000
_cell.length_b   1.000
_cell.length_c   1.000
_cell.angle_alpha   90.00
_cell.angle_beta   90.00
_cell.angle_gamma   90.00
#
_symmetry.space_group_name_H-M   'P 1'
#
loop_
_entity.id
_entity.type
_entity.pdbx_description
1 polymer ?
#
loop_
_entity_poly.entity_id
_entity_poly.type
_entity_poly.pdbx_seq_one_letter_code
_entity_poly.pdbx_strand_id
1 'polypeptide(L)'
;MKQNPIPYYTLKQASKILNEKFKTTVYNSKTILSMSLYYQIRLHVLFFGNWSVSCDCHVPIELITEENKLIYKKIVLEIENTIEHSMRDSVLLKLNEEALNSLASLGKFDTRKDAFFGGFDGVLRVGYIFESENFDSILDAFLKRSSAASILSEEQINNIEILAIYPTKTDESNCKPRAKPYIDDEEELVDYYPYIKLEDVLITHLQLEKILNGELESQYFSNKKINNEEIGTYLPSSERRGISLAKRNAKLAASTLAQYLWNKDTDKNIKLIEMARIVHSELQKTEHHTQLPSIEAVKEWLRLIAPSYARLAGRPQQTND
;
A
#
# COMPACT_ATOMS: atom_id res chain seq x y z
N MET A 1 1.64 -7.71 34.17
CA MET A 1 1.04 -7.90 32.84
C MET A 1 1.59 -6.81 31.94
N LYS A 2 2.31 -7.15 30.85
CA LYS A 2 2.61 -6.15 29.82
C LYS A 2 1.26 -5.77 29.20
N GLN A 3 0.92 -4.48 29.18
CA GLN A 3 -0.25 -4.01 28.43
C GLN A 3 -0.05 -4.41 26.97
N ASN A 4 -1.04 -5.07 26.38
CA ASN A 4 -1.04 -5.29 24.94
C ASN A 4 -1.06 -3.91 24.26
N PRO A 5 -0.22 -3.69 23.24
CA PRO A 5 -0.20 -2.41 22.54
C PRO A 5 -1.55 -2.14 21.86
N ILE A 6 -1.77 -0.90 21.41
CA ILE A 6 -2.95 -0.56 20.61
C ILE A 6 -2.84 -1.34 19.28
N PRO A 7 -3.89 -2.05 18.82
CA PRO A 7 -3.80 -2.95 17.66
C PRO A 7 -3.50 -2.23 16.35
N TYR A 8 -4.01 -1.01 16.19
CA TYR A 8 -3.78 -0.19 15.02
C TYR A 8 -3.87 1.28 15.36
N TYR A 9 -3.29 2.09 14.49
CA TYR A 9 -3.18 3.53 14.65
C TYR A 9 -3.69 4.21 13.39
N THR A 10 -4.37 5.34 13.53
CA THR A 10 -4.46 6.30 12.43
C THR A 10 -3.06 6.70 11.99
N LEU A 11 -2.87 7.05 10.72
CA LEU A 11 -1.56 7.52 10.25
C LEU A 11 -1.08 8.77 11.02
N LYS A 12 -2.01 9.59 11.53
CA LYS A 12 -1.70 10.74 12.39
C LYS A 12 -1.11 10.29 13.73
N GLN A 13 -1.67 9.27 14.39
CA GLN A 13 -1.10 8.72 15.62
C GLN A 13 0.25 8.06 15.37
N ALA A 14 0.36 7.25 14.33
CA ALA A 14 1.62 6.60 13.94
C ALA A 14 2.73 7.64 13.69
N SER A 15 2.40 8.75 13.01
CA SER A 15 3.37 9.82 12.76
C SER A 15 3.93 10.45 14.04
N LYS A 16 3.10 10.61 15.09
CA LYS A 16 3.57 11.12 16.39
C LYS A 16 4.56 10.14 17.02
N ILE A 17 4.23 8.86 17.03
CA ILE A 17 5.08 7.80 17.59
C ILE A 17 6.44 7.76 16.86
N LEU A 18 6.43 7.82 15.54
CA LEU A 18 7.65 7.82 14.72
C LEU A 18 8.49 9.09 14.98
N ASN A 19 7.85 10.27 14.99
CA ASN A 19 8.52 11.54 15.25
C ASN A 19 9.15 11.59 16.65
N GLU A 20 8.46 11.08 17.67
CA GLU A 20 8.98 10.97 19.03
C GLU A 20 10.16 10.00 19.10
N LYS A 21 10.02 8.80 18.52
CA LYS A 21 11.08 7.77 18.51
C LYS A 21 12.36 8.26 17.84
N PHE A 22 12.22 8.89 16.67
CA PHE A 22 13.35 9.33 15.86
C PHE A 22 13.75 10.79 16.11
N LYS A 23 13.09 11.49 17.05
CA LYS A 23 13.35 12.91 17.37
C LYS A 23 13.29 13.82 16.14
N THR A 24 12.28 13.60 15.31
CA THR A 24 12.10 14.30 14.02
C THR A 24 10.67 14.85 13.89
N THR A 25 10.40 15.57 12.80
CA THR A 25 9.04 16.06 12.44
C THR A 25 8.63 15.66 11.03
N VAL A 26 9.46 14.87 10.34
CA VAL A 26 9.26 14.49 8.94
C VAL A 26 8.07 13.55 8.78
N TYR A 27 7.78 12.68 9.75
CA TYR A 27 6.67 11.75 9.63
C TYR A 27 5.33 12.49 9.78
N ASN A 28 4.46 12.27 8.81
CA ASN A 28 3.05 12.66 8.82
C ASN A 28 2.24 11.62 8.04
N SER A 29 0.91 11.78 7.98
CA SER A 29 0.05 10.82 7.28
C SER A 29 0.44 10.60 5.82
N LYS A 30 0.87 11.66 5.12
CA LYS A 30 1.26 11.56 3.71
C LYS A 30 2.59 10.83 3.55
N THR A 31 3.56 11.08 4.41
CA THR A 31 4.86 10.39 4.29
C THR A 31 4.74 8.91 4.60
N ILE A 32 3.90 8.51 5.57
CA ILE A 32 3.66 7.09 5.86
C ILE A 32 2.94 6.41 4.70
N LEU A 33 1.93 7.07 4.10
CA LEU A 33 1.30 6.60 2.87
C LEU A 33 2.29 6.47 1.70
N SER A 34 3.19 7.45 1.53
CA SER A 34 4.23 7.34 0.52
C SER A 34 5.16 6.16 0.79
N MET A 35 5.53 5.92 2.06
CA MET A 35 6.35 4.76 2.40
C MET A 35 5.67 3.44 2.03
N SER A 36 4.35 3.30 2.18
CA SER A 36 3.62 2.10 1.76
C SER A 36 3.50 1.91 0.25
N LEU A 37 3.89 2.88 -0.57
CA LEU A 37 4.02 2.68 -2.03
C LEU A 37 5.39 2.11 -2.42
N TYR A 38 6.39 2.22 -1.55
CA TYR A 38 7.77 1.80 -1.84
C TYR A 38 8.21 0.59 -1.06
N TYR A 39 7.68 0.45 0.15
CA TYR A 39 8.01 -0.63 1.07
C TYR A 39 6.81 -1.52 1.29
N GLN A 40 7.05 -2.77 1.68
CA GLN A 40 6.02 -3.73 2.06
C GLN A 40 5.37 -3.36 3.42
N ILE A 41 4.87 -2.13 3.52
CA ILE A 41 4.06 -1.62 4.61
C ILE A 41 2.62 -1.69 4.16
N ARG A 42 1.81 -2.48 4.85
CA ARG A 42 0.39 -2.64 4.56
C ARG A 42 -0.41 -1.60 5.31
N LEU A 43 -1.31 -0.91 4.60
CA LEU A 43 -2.25 0.04 5.16
C LEU A 43 -3.68 -0.47 4.97
N HIS A 44 -4.56 -0.04 5.86
CA HIS A 44 -5.89 -0.63 5.99
C HIS A 44 -6.96 0.43 6.19
N VAL A 45 -8.21 0.02 5.97
CA VAL A 45 -9.40 0.76 6.36
C VAL A 45 -10.25 -0.12 7.26
N LEU A 46 -10.81 0.46 8.32
CA LEU A 46 -11.76 -0.22 9.18
C LEU A 46 -13.16 -0.25 8.55
N PHE A 47 -13.65 -1.45 8.30
CA PHE A 47 -15.01 -1.72 7.91
C PHE A 47 -15.84 -2.19 9.11
N PHE A 48 -17.00 -1.58 9.26
CA PHE A 48 -17.99 -1.91 10.28
C PHE A 48 -19.40 -1.69 9.75
N GLY A 49 -20.31 -2.61 10.08
CA GLY A 49 -21.73 -2.56 9.74
C GLY A 49 -22.11 -3.53 8.62
N ASN A 50 -23.37 -3.43 8.19
CA ASN A 50 -23.94 -4.34 7.19
C ASN A 50 -23.49 -3.95 5.77
N TRP A 51 -22.30 -4.38 5.36
CA TRP A 51 -21.86 -4.29 3.97
C TRP A 51 -22.21 -5.57 3.23
N SER A 52 -22.60 -5.43 1.96
CA SER A 52 -22.54 -6.53 0.99
C SER A 52 -21.15 -6.54 0.36
N VAL A 53 -20.64 -7.70 0.00
CA VAL A 53 -19.30 -7.84 -0.56
C VAL A 53 -19.35 -8.73 -1.80
N SER A 54 -18.72 -8.26 -2.87
CA SER A 54 -18.27 -9.15 -3.94
C SER A 54 -16.76 -9.26 -3.96
N CYS A 55 -16.22 -10.39 -4.41
CA CYS A 55 -14.78 -10.63 -4.48
C CYS A 55 -14.34 -11.19 -5.85
N ASP A 56 -13.20 -10.72 -6.33
CA ASP A 56 -12.42 -11.47 -7.32
C ASP A 56 -11.44 -12.38 -6.59
N CYS A 57 -11.47 -13.68 -6.88
CA CYS A 57 -10.58 -14.64 -6.27
C CYS A 57 -9.86 -15.50 -7.30
N HIS A 58 -8.58 -15.75 -7.05
CA HIS A 58 -7.87 -16.86 -7.67
C HIS A 58 -8.21 -18.13 -6.89
N VAL A 59 -8.77 -19.12 -7.58
CA VAL A 59 -8.93 -20.48 -7.05
C VAL A 59 -8.24 -21.41 -8.04
N PRO A 60 -7.28 -22.25 -7.62
CA PRO A 60 -6.45 -23.06 -8.50
C PRO A 60 -7.21 -24.30 -9.01
N ILE A 61 -8.29 -24.06 -9.77
CA ILE A 61 -9.12 -25.06 -10.44
C ILE A 61 -9.37 -24.63 -11.88
N GLU A 62 -9.39 -25.60 -12.80
CA GLU A 62 -9.68 -25.33 -14.21
C GLU A 62 -11.19 -25.14 -14.42
N LEU A 63 -11.61 -23.98 -14.92
CA LEU A 63 -13.03 -23.64 -15.11
C LEU A 63 -13.63 -24.20 -16.41
N ILE A 64 -13.23 -25.41 -16.79
CA ILE A 64 -13.65 -26.07 -18.04
C ILE A 64 -14.98 -26.80 -17.87
N THR A 65 -15.14 -27.52 -16.75
CA THR A 65 -16.36 -28.29 -16.45
C THR A 65 -17.38 -27.43 -15.68
N GLU A 66 -18.68 -27.72 -15.87
CA GLU A 66 -19.74 -27.07 -15.08
C GLU A 66 -19.62 -27.36 -13.58
N GLU A 67 -19.10 -28.54 -13.22
CA GLU A 67 -18.79 -28.89 -11.84
C GLU A 67 -17.73 -27.97 -11.24
N ASN A 68 -16.60 -27.75 -11.95
CA ASN A 68 -15.55 -26.87 -11.46
C ASN A 68 -16.02 -25.41 -11.37
N LYS A 69 -16.83 -24.94 -12.33
CA LYS A 69 -17.47 -23.62 -12.25
C LYS A 69 -18.39 -23.49 -11.04
N LEU A 70 -19.12 -24.55 -10.70
CA LEU A 70 -19.98 -24.57 -9.52
C LEU A 70 -19.17 -24.56 -8.22
N ILE A 71 -18.07 -25.34 -8.16
CA ILE A 71 -17.15 -25.34 -7.01
C ILE A 71 -16.53 -23.95 -6.83
N TYR A 72 -16.03 -23.34 -7.91
CA TYR A 72 -15.52 -21.97 -7.91
C TYR A 72 -16.53 -20.98 -7.30
N LYS A 73 -17.75 -20.96 -7.83
CA LYS A 73 -18.82 -20.08 -7.36
C LYS A 73 -19.13 -20.27 -5.89
N LYS A 74 -19.17 -21.53 -5.40
CA LYS A 74 -19.40 -21.81 -3.98
C LYS A 74 -18.27 -21.30 -3.10
N ILE A 75 -17.02 -21.50 -3.49
CA ILE A 75 -15.86 -21.02 -2.73
C ILE A 75 -15.90 -19.49 -2.63
N VAL A 76 -16.07 -18.79 -3.76
CA VAL A 76 -16.14 -17.33 -3.79
C VAL A 76 -17.29 -16.83 -2.91
N LEU A 77 -18.48 -17.41 -3.06
CA LEU A 77 -19.66 -17.02 -2.28
C LEU A 77 -19.44 -17.22 -0.77
N GLU A 78 -18.80 -18.30 -0.36
CA GLU A 78 -18.53 -18.51 1.07
C GLU A 78 -17.42 -17.58 1.61
N ILE A 79 -16.43 -17.19 0.78
CA ILE A 79 -15.46 -16.13 1.10
C ILE A 79 -16.19 -14.80 1.32
N GLU A 80 -17.04 -14.39 0.38
CA GLU A 80 -17.85 -13.17 0.45
C GLU A 80 -18.67 -13.14 1.75
N ASN A 81 -19.45 -14.19 2.01
CA ASN A 81 -20.25 -14.33 3.24
C ASN A 81 -19.41 -14.24 4.52
N THR A 82 -18.20 -14.80 4.51
CA THR A 82 -17.29 -14.75 5.67
C THR A 82 -16.79 -13.33 5.93
N ILE A 83 -16.49 -12.59 4.87
CA ILE A 83 -16.05 -11.18 4.95
C ILE A 83 -17.22 -10.32 5.46
N GLU A 84 -18.40 -10.45 4.85
CA GLU A 84 -19.61 -9.72 5.26
C GLU A 84 -19.95 -9.96 6.73
N HIS A 85 -19.89 -11.22 7.19
CA HIS A 85 -20.11 -11.55 8.59
C HIS A 85 -19.09 -10.87 9.50
N SER A 86 -17.81 -10.84 9.08
CA SER A 86 -16.74 -10.19 9.84
C SER A 86 -16.91 -8.67 9.92
N MET A 87 -17.47 -8.05 8.88
CA MET A 87 -17.75 -6.61 8.85
C MET A 87 -18.81 -6.18 9.87
N ARG A 88 -19.69 -7.08 10.33
CA ARG A 88 -20.69 -6.76 11.36
C ARG A 88 -20.06 -6.43 12.71
N ASP A 89 -18.95 -7.07 13.05
CA ASP A 89 -18.23 -6.82 14.30
C ASP A 89 -17.14 -5.77 14.12
N SER A 90 -16.24 -6.00 13.16
CA SER A 90 -15.24 -5.07 12.62
C SER A 90 -14.15 -5.85 11.89
N VAL A 91 -13.70 -5.31 10.76
CA VAL A 91 -12.61 -5.90 9.98
C VAL A 91 -11.75 -4.81 9.37
N LEU A 92 -10.46 -5.08 9.21
CA LEU A 92 -9.54 -4.24 8.46
C LEU A 92 -9.43 -4.79 7.05
N LEU A 93 -9.80 -3.99 6.06
CA LEU A 93 -9.49 -4.30 4.66
C LEU A 93 -8.16 -3.68 4.28
N LYS A 94 -7.27 -4.46 3.67
CA LYS A 94 -5.97 -4.03 3.15
C LYS A 94 -6.18 -3.20 1.89
N LEU A 95 -5.59 -2.01 1.84
CA LEU A 95 -5.60 -1.16 0.65
C LEU A 95 -4.65 -1.75 -0.39
N ASN A 96 -5.12 -1.90 -1.62
CA ASN A 96 -4.29 -2.33 -2.74
C ASN A 96 -3.48 -1.15 -3.32
N GLU A 97 -2.60 -1.44 -4.29
CA GLU A 97 -1.73 -0.44 -4.91
C GLU A 97 -2.52 0.74 -5.51
N GLU A 98 -3.65 0.47 -6.16
CA GLU A 98 -4.48 1.51 -6.79
C GLU A 98 -5.10 2.45 -5.76
N ALA A 99 -5.70 1.90 -4.71
CA ALA A 99 -6.28 2.70 -3.64
C ALA A 99 -5.20 3.55 -2.94
N LEU A 100 -4.01 3.00 -2.72
CA LEU A 100 -2.87 3.75 -2.19
C LEU A 100 -2.45 4.90 -3.12
N ASN A 101 -2.36 4.66 -4.43
CA ASN A 101 -2.02 5.67 -5.42
C ASN A 101 -3.08 6.78 -5.51
N SER A 102 -4.37 6.41 -5.50
CA SER A 102 -5.50 7.35 -5.49
C SER A 102 -5.49 8.21 -4.22
N LEU A 103 -5.29 7.60 -3.04
CA LEU A 103 -5.11 8.33 -1.78
C LEU A 103 -3.90 9.26 -1.80
N ALA A 104 -2.78 8.86 -2.42
CA ALA A 104 -1.56 9.67 -2.47
C ALA A 104 -1.69 10.87 -3.39
N SER A 105 -2.37 10.70 -4.53
CA SER A 105 -2.54 11.73 -5.56
C SER A 105 -3.73 12.66 -5.27
N LEU A 106 -4.86 12.11 -4.83
CA LEU A 106 -6.12 12.82 -4.67
C LEU A 106 -6.50 13.07 -3.20
N GLY A 107 -5.83 12.43 -2.24
CA GLY A 107 -6.17 12.50 -0.81
C GLY A 107 -7.43 11.72 -0.42
N LYS A 108 -8.04 11.03 -1.37
CA LYS A 108 -9.28 10.26 -1.24
C LYS A 108 -9.28 9.12 -2.26
N PHE A 109 -10.07 8.09 -1.98
CA PHE A 109 -10.35 6.99 -2.88
C PHE A 109 -11.86 6.75 -2.90
N ASP A 110 -12.43 6.68 -4.10
CA ASP A 110 -13.85 6.40 -4.33
C ASP A 110 -13.93 5.18 -5.22
N THR A 111 -14.38 4.05 -4.65
CA THR A 111 -14.40 2.75 -5.33
C THR A 111 -15.21 2.74 -6.63
N ARG A 112 -16.02 3.78 -6.90
CA ARG A 112 -16.84 3.89 -8.11
C ARG A 112 -16.10 4.44 -9.32
N LYS A 113 -15.19 5.41 -9.12
CA LYS A 113 -14.37 5.94 -10.23
C LYS A 113 -13.27 4.96 -10.61
N ASP A 114 -12.83 4.21 -9.62
CA ASP A 114 -11.70 3.29 -9.71
C ASP A 114 -12.23 1.83 -9.83
N ALA A 115 -13.48 1.67 -10.29
CA ALA A 115 -14.29 0.43 -10.25
C ALA A 115 -13.72 -0.78 -11.01
N PHE A 116 -12.64 -0.59 -11.78
CA PHE A 116 -12.01 -1.68 -12.52
C PHE A 116 -11.06 -2.53 -11.69
N PHE A 117 -10.66 -2.10 -10.49
CA PHE A 117 -9.53 -2.73 -9.79
C PHE A 117 -9.71 -2.84 -8.27
N GLY A 118 -10.95 -3.00 -7.79
CA GLY A 118 -11.36 -3.19 -6.39
C GLY A 118 -10.34 -2.81 -5.33
N GLY A 119 -10.52 -1.67 -4.66
CA GLY A 119 -9.50 -1.00 -3.82
C GLY A 119 -8.98 -1.74 -2.58
N PHE A 120 -9.34 -3.01 -2.42
CA PHE A 120 -8.91 -3.85 -1.32
C PHE A 120 -8.65 -5.28 -1.79
N ASP A 121 -7.58 -5.89 -1.29
CA ASP A 121 -7.06 -7.20 -1.72
C ASP A 121 -6.58 -8.01 -0.50
N GLY A 122 -7.23 -7.83 0.64
CA GLY A 122 -6.92 -8.58 1.85
C GLY A 122 -7.82 -8.20 3.02
N VAL A 123 -8.01 -9.14 3.95
CA VAL A 123 -8.93 -9.00 5.08
C VAL A 123 -8.25 -9.39 6.40
N LEU A 124 -8.31 -8.55 7.43
CA LEU A 124 -7.77 -8.86 8.76
C LEU A 124 -8.81 -8.59 9.84
N ARG A 125 -9.20 -9.63 10.57
CA ARG A 125 -10.09 -9.50 11.73
C ARG A 125 -9.35 -8.82 12.87
N VAL A 126 -10.02 -7.87 13.52
CA VAL A 126 -9.42 -7.09 14.62
C VAL A 126 -8.91 -7.96 15.76
N GLY A 127 -9.59 -9.07 16.07
CA GLY A 127 -9.18 -10.03 17.10
C GLY A 127 -7.87 -10.77 16.81
N TYR A 128 -7.43 -10.83 15.56
CA TYR A 128 -6.24 -11.59 15.12
C TYR A 128 -5.04 -10.69 14.78
N ILE A 129 -5.15 -9.37 15.00
CA ILE A 129 -4.15 -8.38 14.58
C ILE A 129 -2.74 -8.65 15.11
N PHE A 130 -2.60 -9.32 16.26
CA PHE A 130 -1.29 -9.64 16.86
C PHE A 130 -0.81 -11.05 16.56
N GLU A 131 -1.63 -11.90 15.95
CA GLU A 131 -1.36 -13.34 15.82
C GLU A 131 -0.73 -13.71 14.47
N SER A 132 -0.90 -12.90 13.44
CA SER A 132 -0.34 -13.16 12.11
C SER A 132 -0.15 -11.90 11.29
N GLU A 133 0.97 -11.82 10.56
CA GLU A 133 1.13 -10.84 9.47
C GLU A 133 0.40 -11.28 8.19
N ASN A 134 0.09 -12.57 8.04
CA ASN A 134 -0.61 -13.10 6.88
C ASN A 134 -2.12 -12.81 7.01
N PHE A 135 -2.57 -11.93 6.12
CA PHE A 135 -3.96 -11.49 5.96
C PHE A 135 -4.91 -12.66 5.65
N ASP A 136 -4.40 -13.79 5.20
CA ASP A 136 -5.22 -14.96 4.88
C ASP A 136 -5.59 -15.81 6.08
N SER A 137 -5.37 -15.35 7.32
CA SER A 137 -5.87 -16.05 8.52
C SER A 137 -7.39 -16.28 8.52
N ILE A 138 -8.14 -15.41 7.83
CA ILE A 138 -9.58 -15.59 7.58
C ILE A 138 -9.79 -16.69 6.56
N LEU A 139 -8.98 -16.75 5.51
CA LEU A 139 -8.97 -17.83 4.53
C LEU A 139 -8.66 -19.16 5.22
N ASP A 140 -7.64 -19.24 6.09
CA ASP A 140 -7.31 -20.46 6.84
C ASP A 140 -8.47 -20.94 7.75
N ALA A 141 -9.12 -20.00 8.44
CA ALA A 141 -10.28 -20.32 9.29
C ALA A 141 -11.54 -20.67 8.47
N PHE A 142 -11.69 -20.05 7.30
CA PHE A 142 -12.75 -20.28 6.33
C PHE A 142 -12.59 -21.64 5.64
N LEU A 143 -11.42 -21.90 5.05
CA LEU A 143 -11.06 -23.12 4.31
C LEU A 143 -11.16 -24.36 5.17
N LYS A 144 -10.80 -24.28 6.47
CA LYS A 144 -10.97 -25.39 7.43
C LYS A 144 -12.43 -25.75 7.71
N ARG A 145 -13.39 -24.85 7.41
CA ARG A 145 -14.83 -25.02 7.70
C ARG A 145 -15.69 -25.12 6.43
N SER A 146 -15.13 -24.77 5.28
CA SER A 146 -15.82 -24.77 3.99
C SER A 146 -16.06 -26.20 3.50
N SER A 147 -17.33 -26.55 3.34
CA SER A 147 -17.74 -27.82 2.73
C SER A 147 -17.44 -27.86 1.22
N ALA A 148 -17.29 -26.71 0.57
CA ALA A 148 -16.89 -26.62 -0.83
C ALA A 148 -15.38 -26.78 -1.00
N ALA A 149 -14.58 -26.29 -0.05
CA ALA A 149 -13.13 -26.44 -0.06
C ALA A 149 -12.66 -27.87 0.22
N SER A 150 -13.50 -28.74 0.80
CA SER A 150 -13.11 -30.15 1.06
C SER A 150 -12.85 -30.97 -0.20
N ILE A 151 -13.22 -30.45 -1.38
CA ILE A 151 -12.97 -31.08 -2.68
C ILE A 151 -11.56 -30.72 -3.20
N LEU A 152 -10.95 -29.66 -2.67
CA LEU A 152 -9.62 -29.20 -3.06
C LEU A 152 -8.53 -29.94 -2.29
N SER A 153 -7.36 -30.11 -2.92
CA SER A 153 -6.16 -30.54 -2.22
C SER A 153 -5.65 -29.45 -1.26
N GLU A 154 -4.84 -29.84 -0.28
CA GLU A 154 -4.19 -28.88 0.63
C GLU A 154 -3.33 -27.86 -0.13
N GLU A 155 -2.65 -28.28 -1.20
CA GLU A 155 -1.89 -27.38 -2.07
C GLU A 155 -2.81 -26.38 -2.79
N GLN A 156 -3.97 -26.83 -3.29
CA GLN A 156 -4.93 -25.93 -3.93
C GLN A 156 -5.51 -24.93 -2.93
N ILE A 157 -5.83 -25.39 -1.72
CA ILE A 157 -6.33 -24.55 -0.63
C ILE A 157 -5.31 -23.44 -0.30
N ASN A 158 -4.03 -23.79 -0.17
CA ASN A 158 -2.95 -22.86 0.17
C ASN A 158 -2.65 -21.83 -0.93
N ASN A 159 -3.15 -22.04 -2.15
CA ASN A 159 -2.95 -21.15 -3.30
C ASN A 159 -4.22 -20.37 -3.68
N ILE A 160 -5.27 -20.38 -2.84
CA ILE A 160 -6.41 -19.48 -3.02
C ILE A 160 -6.01 -18.07 -2.60
N GLU A 161 -6.32 -17.09 -3.43
CA GLU A 161 -5.98 -15.69 -3.16
C GLU A 161 -7.19 -14.78 -3.41
N ILE A 162 -7.40 -13.80 -2.54
CA ILE A 162 -8.34 -12.70 -2.76
C ILE A 162 -7.62 -11.63 -3.57
N LEU A 163 -8.07 -11.39 -4.80
CA LEU A 163 -7.46 -10.43 -5.72
C LEU A 163 -8.07 -9.04 -5.55
N ALA A 164 -9.38 -8.98 -5.30
CA ALA A 164 -10.11 -7.74 -5.12
C ALA A 164 -11.36 -7.95 -4.25
N ILE A 165 -11.76 -6.92 -3.53
CA ILE A 165 -12.95 -6.89 -2.66
C ILE A 165 -13.72 -5.62 -2.98
N TYR A 166 -15.01 -5.76 -3.20
CA TYR A 166 -15.95 -4.71 -3.59
C TYR A 166 -17.06 -4.59 -2.53
N PRO A 167 -16.86 -3.79 -1.47
CA PRO A 167 -17.91 -3.51 -0.51
C PRO A 167 -18.97 -2.58 -1.11
N THR A 168 -20.23 -2.97 -1.06
CA THR A 168 -21.39 -2.18 -1.49
C THR A 168 -22.53 -2.26 -0.49
N LYS A 169 -23.49 -1.34 -0.58
CA LYS A 169 -24.72 -1.34 0.22
C LYS A 169 -25.87 -0.78 -0.59
N THR A 170 -27.09 -1.15 -0.21
CA THR A 170 -28.32 -0.63 -0.80
C THR A 170 -28.93 0.54 -0.01
N ASP A 171 -28.35 0.92 1.13
CA ASP A 171 -28.88 1.97 2.02
C ASP A 171 -27.81 2.84 2.70
N GLU A 172 -28.25 3.94 3.32
CA GLU A 172 -27.42 4.86 4.12
C GLU A 172 -27.19 4.39 5.57
N SER A 173 -27.42 3.12 5.89
CA SER A 173 -27.32 2.66 7.28
C SER A 173 -25.91 2.88 7.85
N ASN A 174 -25.85 3.20 9.16
CA ASN A 174 -24.63 3.57 9.86
C ASN A 174 -23.53 2.50 9.67
N CYS A 175 -22.53 2.85 8.86
CA CYS A 175 -21.38 2.02 8.58
C CYS A 175 -20.09 2.83 8.63
N LYS A 176 -18.97 2.11 8.77
CA LYS A 176 -17.64 2.63 8.50
C LYS A 176 -17.02 1.81 7.38
N PRO A 177 -16.27 2.43 6.46
CA PRO A 177 -16.17 3.89 6.22
C PRO A 177 -17.53 4.49 5.82
N ARG A 178 -17.64 5.82 5.66
CA ARG A 178 -18.90 6.41 5.20
C ARG A 178 -19.22 5.95 3.78
N ALA A 179 -20.42 5.41 3.57
CA ALA A 179 -20.91 5.09 2.24
C ALA A 179 -21.44 6.36 1.54
N LYS A 180 -21.31 6.43 0.22
CA LYS A 180 -21.88 7.49 -0.62
C LYS A 180 -22.70 6.89 -1.76
N PRO A 181 -23.85 7.49 -2.10
CA PRO A 181 -24.70 7.01 -3.19
C PRO A 181 -24.01 7.13 -4.53
N TYR A 182 -24.15 6.10 -5.37
CA TYR A 182 -23.86 6.07 -6.79
C TYR A 182 -25.10 6.31 -7.60
N ILE A 183 -25.02 7.36 -8.39
CA ILE A 183 -26.02 7.70 -9.38
C ILE A 183 -25.33 7.43 -10.72
N ASP A 184 -25.94 6.60 -11.55
CA ASP A 184 -25.44 6.29 -12.88
C ASP A 184 -25.72 7.42 -13.89
N ASP A 185 -25.36 7.19 -15.15
CA ASP A 185 -25.55 8.14 -16.23
C ASP A 185 -27.04 8.38 -16.57
N GLU A 186 -27.93 7.49 -16.11
CA GLU A 186 -29.39 7.60 -16.26
C GLU A 186 -30.04 8.32 -15.06
N GLU A 187 -29.22 8.88 -14.16
CA GLU A 187 -29.65 9.52 -12.92
C GLU A 187 -30.32 8.55 -11.91
N GLU A 188 -30.11 7.24 -12.07
CA GLU A 188 -30.66 6.24 -11.16
C GLU A 188 -29.67 5.90 -10.03
N LEU A 189 -30.21 5.80 -8.81
CA LEU A 189 -29.45 5.32 -7.67
C LEU A 189 -29.18 3.83 -7.84
N VAL A 190 -27.92 3.47 -8.10
CA VAL A 190 -27.48 2.08 -8.23
C VAL A 190 -27.23 1.47 -6.86
N ASP A 191 -26.24 2.00 -6.14
CA ASP A 191 -25.76 1.45 -4.87
C ASP A 191 -24.96 2.49 -4.08
N TYR A 192 -24.61 2.16 -2.85
CA TYR A 192 -23.75 2.95 -1.98
C TYR A 192 -22.38 2.30 -1.86
N TYR A 193 -21.35 3.12 -2.03
CA TYR A 193 -19.95 2.67 -2.07
C TYR A 193 -19.10 3.37 -1.01
N PRO A 194 -18.04 2.71 -0.50
CA PRO A 194 -17.16 3.29 0.49
C PRO A 194 -16.41 4.51 -0.07
N TYR A 195 -16.47 5.62 0.67
CA TYR A 195 -15.71 6.81 0.38
C TYR A 195 -14.58 6.96 1.40
N ILE A 196 -13.34 6.74 0.96
CA ILE A 196 -12.16 6.70 1.82
C ILE A 196 -11.42 8.02 1.72
N LYS A 197 -11.00 8.57 2.85
CA LYS A 197 -10.03 9.65 2.94
C LYS A 197 -8.78 9.18 3.67
N LEU A 198 -7.72 9.97 3.57
CA LEU A 198 -6.47 9.71 4.31
C LEU A 198 -6.67 9.58 5.84
N GLU A 199 -7.69 10.24 6.40
CA GLU A 199 -8.03 10.15 7.83
C GLU A 199 -8.60 8.79 8.25
N ASP A 200 -9.16 8.03 7.30
CA ASP A 200 -9.72 6.70 7.51
C ASP A 200 -8.65 5.60 7.42
N VAL A 201 -7.43 5.94 6.99
CA VAL A 201 -6.33 4.99 6.77
C VAL A 201 -5.63 4.66 8.09
N LEU A 202 -5.43 3.37 8.29
CA LEU A 202 -4.86 2.76 9.49
C LEU A 202 -3.60 1.98 9.17
N ILE A 203 -2.67 1.97 10.11
CA ILE A 203 -1.50 1.09 10.13
C ILE A 203 -1.61 0.19 11.37
N THR A 204 -1.39 -1.11 11.21
CA THR A 204 -1.40 -2.03 12.36
C THR A 204 -0.13 -1.83 13.19
N HIS A 205 -0.15 -2.27 14.44
CA HIS A 205 1.02 -2.21 15.32
C HIS A 205 2.24 -2.91 14.69
N LEU A 206 2.06 -4.12 14.16
CA LEU A 206 3.12 -4.90 13.52
C LEU A 206 3.75 -4.14 12.34
N GLN A 207 2.94 -3.52 11.48
CA GLN A 207 3.44 -2.74 10.35
C GLN A 207 4.17 -1.46 10.79
N LEU A 208 3.72 -0.85 11.90
CA LEU A 208 4.40 0.29 12.50
C LEU A 208 5.75 -0.11 13.12
N GLU A 209 5.84 -1.29 13.75
CA GLU A 209 7.08 -1.83 14.30
C GLU A 209 8.13 -2.04 13.21
N LYS A 210 7.74 -2.49 12.01
CA LYS A 210 8.67 -2.57 10.86
C LYS A 210 9.35 -1.23 10.57
N ILE A 211 8.58 -0.14 10.60
CA ILE A 211 9.14 1.21 10.42
C ILE A 211 10.06 1.58 11.58
N LEU A 212 9.63 1.32 12.82
CA LEU A 212 10.39 1.66 14.04
C LEU A 212 11.73 0.91 14.11
N ASN A 213 11.77 -0.33 13.63
CA ASN A 213 12.95 -1.20 13.63
C ASN A 213 13.80 -1.07 12.36
N GLY A 214 13.31 -0.36 11.34
CA GLY A 214 13.99 -0.21 10.05
C GLY A 214 13.95 -1.47 9.17
N GLU A 215 12.97 -2.35 9.41
CA GLU A 215 12.71 -3.60 8.68
C GLU A 215 11.87 -3.31 7.43
N LEU A 216 12.41 -2.44 6.57
CA LEU A 216 11.73 -1.97 5.37
C LEU A 216 12.21 -2.72 4.13
N GLU A 217 11.40 -3.66 3.67
CA GLU A 217 11.61 -4.38 2.42
C GLU A 217 10.95 -3.64 1.25
N SER A 218 11.67 -3.46 0.14
CA SER A 218 11.14 -2.73 -1.02
C SER A 218 10.21 -3.62 -1.85
N GLN A 219 9.04 -3.09 -2.23
CA GLN A 219 8.03 -3.82 -3.03
C GLN A 219 8.57 -4.27 -4.39
N TYR A 220 9.51 -3.52 -4.97
CA TYR A 220 10.08 -3.81 -6.29
C TYR A 220 10.97 -5.07 -6.37
N PHE A 221 11.40 -5.63 -5.23
CA PHE A 221 12.28 -6.81 -5.23
C PHE A 221 11.55 -8.14 -5.02
N SER A 222 10.25 -8.14 -4.67
CA SER A 222 9.49 -9.40 -4.44
C SER A 222 8.66 -9.88 -5.65
N ASN A 223 8.21 -8.98 -6.53
CA ASN A 223 7.19 -9.30 -7.54
C ASN A 223 7.72 -9.67 -8.94
N LYS A 224 9.00 -10.03 -9.09
CA LYS A 224 9.48 -10.71 -10.30
C LYS A 224 10.18 -12.00 -9.91
N LYS A 225 9.62 -13.14 -10.33
CA LYS A 225 10.45 -14.29 -10.75
C LYS A 225 11.32 -13.78 -11.89
N ILE A 226 12.53 -13.32 -11.57
CA ILE A 226 13.47 -12.79 -12.55
C ILE A 226 14.05 -14.00 -13.30
N ASN A 227 13.75 -14.10 -14.60
CA ASN A 227 14.52 -14.95 -15.49
C ASN A 227 15.99 -14.49 -15.42
N ASN A 228 16.89 -15.42 -15.09
CA ASN A 228 18.30 -15.19 -14.78
C ASN A 228 19.14 -14.57 -15.93
N GLU A 229 18.55 -14.19 -17.06
CA GLU A 229 19.26 -13.64 -18.21
C GLU A 229 19.30 -12.09 -18.21
N GLU A 230 18.50 -11.40 -17.40
CA GLU A 230 18.52 -9.92 -17.32
C GLU A 230 19.28 -9.37 -16.07
N ILE A 231 19.79 -10.25 -15.20
CA ILE A 231 20.51 -9.85 -13.97
C ILE A 231 21.92 -9.33 -14.27
N GLY A 232 22.47 -9.60 -15.46
CA GLY A 232 23.86 -9.29 -15.79
C GLY A 232 24.19 -7.81 -16.07
N THR A 233 23.21 -6.91 -16.21
CA THR A 233 23.47 -5.57 -16.78
C THR A 233 23.04 -4.36 -15.95
N TYR A 234 22.37 -4.52 -14.80
CA TYR A 234 21.86 -3.36 -14.03
C TYR A 234 22.17 -3.32 -12.53
N LEU A 235 23.06 -4.18 -12.05
CA LEU A 235 23.71 -3.99 -10.75
C LEU A 235 25.22 -4.01 -10.97
N PRO A 236 25.97 -2.93 -10.68
CA PRO A 236 27.38 -3.12 -10.40
C PRO A 236 27.45 -4.07 -9.20
N SER A 237 28.01 -5.25 -9.45
CA SER A 237 28.33 -6.20 -8.41
C SER A 237 29.18 -5.49 -7.36
N SER A 238 28.55 -5.19 -6.24
CA SER A 238 29.24 -5.06 -4.97
C SER A 238 28.23 -5.27 -3.86
N GLU A 239 28.06 -6.54 -3.51
CA GLU A 239 28.05 -6.90 -2.11
C GLU A 239 29.20 -6.14 -1.42
N ARG A 240 28.89 -5.01 -0.80
CA ARG A 240 29.75 -4.41 0.21
C ARG A 240 28.92 -4.23 1.46
N ARG A 241 29.16 -5.15 2.40
CA ARG A 241 28.98 -4.97 3.84
C ARG A 241 29.30 -3.52 4.23
N GLY A 242 28.46 -2.90 5.07
CA GLY A 242 28.83 -1.70 5.83
C GLY A 242 28.12 -0.37 5.51
N ILE A 243 26.88 -0.35 5.00
CA ILE A 243 26.09 0.90 5.01
C ILE A 243 25.40 1.02 6.37
N SER A 244 25.76 2.03 7.16
CA SER A 244 25.15 2.33 8.46
C SER A 244 23.65 2.60 8.32
N LEU A 245 22.87 2.27 9.36
CA LEU A 245 21.44 2.59 9.43
C LEU A 245 21.17 4.07 9.18
N ALA A 246 22.01 4.95 9.73
CA ALA A 246 21.92 6.39 9.55
C ALA A 246 22.04 6.81 8.05
N LYS A 247 22.90 6.14 7.28
CA LYS A 247 23.06 6.38 5.84
C LYS A 247 21.89 5.84 5.00
N ARG A 248 21.25 4.75 5.44
CA ARG A 248 20.00 4.27 4.83
C ARG A 248 18.85 5.25 5.08
N ASN A 249 18.72 5.75 6.31
CA ASN A 249 17.69 6.72 6.68
C ASN A 249 17.88 8.05 5.92
N ALA A 250 19.13 8.51 5.75
CA ALA A 250 19.43 9.70 4.96
C ALA A 250 19.05 9.54 3.47
N LYS A 251 19.27 8.34 2.89
CA LYS A 251 18.82 8.03 1.53
C LYS A 251 17.30 8.07 1.41
N LEU A 252 16.59 7.45 2.36
CA LEU A 252 15.13 7.43 2.39
C LEU A 252 14.55 8.85 2.55
N ALA A 253 15.09 9.64 3.48
CA ALA A 253 14.69 11.03 3.65
C ALA A 253 14.90 11.85 2.37
N ALA A 254 16.01 11.63 1.67
CA ALA A 254 16.31 12.28 0.40
C ALA A 254 15.31 11.91 -0.68
N SER A 255 15.04 10.60 -0.84
CA SER A 255 14.09 10.11 -1.83
C SER A 255 12.66 10.63 -1.58
N THR A 256 12.21 10.58 -0.32
CA THR A 256 10.87 11.02 0.07
C THR A 256 10.68 12.52 -0.18
N LEU A 257 11.67 13.33 0.22
CA LEU A 257 11.62 14.78 0.04
C LEU A 257 11.65 15.17 -1.44
N ALA A 258 12.53 14.54 -2.24
CA ALA A 258 12.63 14.80 -3.66
C ALA A 258 11.30 14.56 -4.38
N GLN A 259 10.64 13.46 -4.03
CA GLN A 259 9.39 13.07 -4.66
C GLN A 259 8.23 14.00 -4.29
N TYR A 260 8.14 14.39 -3.02
CA TYR A 260 7.18 15.40 -2.58
C TYR A 260 7.34 16.72 -3.34
N LEU A 261 8.58 17.15 -3.56
CA LEU A 261 8.87 18.40 -4.26
C LEU A 261 8.59 18.30 -5.77
N TRP A 262 8.91 17.18 -6.43
CA TRP A 262 8.56 16.97 -7.84
C TRP A 262 7.05 16.88 -8.07
N ASN A 263 6.31 16.27 -7.15
CA ASN A 263 4.85 16.23 -7.24
C ASN A 263 4.21 17.62 -7.10
N LYS A 264 4.93 18.60 -6.55
CA LYS A 264 4.52 20.01 -6.47
C LYS A 264 5.04 20.88 -7.62
N ASP A 265 5.94 20.35 -8.44
CA ASP A 265 6.50 21.00 -9.62
C ASP A 265 5.56 20.81 -10.82
N THR A 266 4.38 21.43 -10.75
CA THR A 266 3.34 21.35 -11.80
C THR A 266 3.84 21.80 -13.17
N ASP A 267 4.80 22.74 -13.16
CA ASP A 267 5.41 23.30 -14.37
C ASP A 267 6.58 22.44 -14.90
N LYS A 268 6.92 21.33 -14.23
CA LYS A 268 7.95 20.35 -14.64
C LYS A 268 9.33 20.97 -14.87
N ASN A 269 9.67 21.96 -14.07
CA ASN A 269 10.87 22.78 -14.22
C ASN A 269 12.05 22.27 -13.39
N ILE A 270 11.80 21.52 -12.30
CA ILE A 270 12.86 21.08 -11.39
C ILE A 270 13.55 19.83 -11.95
N LYS A 271 14.71 20.03 -12.57
CA LYS A 271 15.55 18.94 -13.10
C LYS A 271 16.31 18.20 -11.99
N LEU A 272 16.83 17.01 -12.31
CA LEU A 272 17.46 16.12 -11.34
C LEU A 272 18.57 16.74 -10.48
N ILE A 273 19.46 17.54 -11.08
CA ILE A 273 20.53 18.22 -10.34
C ILE A 273 19.99 19.29 -9.40
N GLU A 274 18.93 19.99 -9.81
CA GLU A 274 18.31 21.04 -9.02
C GLU A 274 17.54 20.44 -7.84
N MET A 275 16.83 19.34 -8.07
CA MET A 275 16.20 18.59 -6.99
C MET A 275 17.24 18.07 -5.99
N ALA A 276 18.38 17.55 -6.46
CA ALA A 276 19.46 17.10 -5.59
C ALA A 276 20.01 18.24 -4.72
N ARG A 277 20.12 19.46 -5.26
CA ARG A 277 20.53 20.66 -4.49
C ARG A 277 19.50 21.03 -3.43
N ILE A 278 18.21 21.07 -3.80
CA ILE A 278 17.13 21.40 -2.86
C ILE A 278 17.09 20.36 -1.73
N VAL A 279 17.08 19.07 -2.08
CA VAL A 279 17.05 17.97 -1.12
C VAL A 279 18.29 17.99 -0.23
N HIS A 280 19.48 18.20 -0.79
CA HIS A 280 20.70 18.29 0.00
C HIS A 280 20.68 19.49 0.97
N SER A 281 20.23 20.67 0.51
CA SER A 281 20.11 21.88 1.34
C SER A 281 19.10 21.70 2.47
N GLU A 282 17.95 21.09 2.19
CA GLU A 282 16.91 20.85 3.18
C GLU A 282 17.33 19.78 4.19
N LEU A 283 17.96 18.69 3.74
CA LEU A 283 18.46 17.65 4.64
C LEU A 283 19.67 18.11 5.46
N GLN A 284 20.47 19.08 4.98
CA GLN A 284 21.55 19.68 5.76
C GLN A 284 21.05 20.37 7.03
N LYS A 285 19.78 20.80 7.06
CA LYS A 285 19.13 21.40 8.23
C LYS A 285 18.59 20.34 9.21
N THR A 286 18.79 19.04 8.93
CA THR A 286 18.26 17.92 9.71
C THR A 286 19.39 17.10 10.35
N GLU A 287 19.03 16.10 11.16
CA GLU A 287 19.97 15.13 11.73
C GLU A 287 20.73 14.30 10.68
N HIS A 288 20.25 14.27 9.43
CA HIS A 288 20.90 13.54 8.34
C HIS A 288 22.16 14.23 7.80
N HIS A 289 22.47 15.49 8.19
CA HIS A 289 23.60 16.25 7.66
C HIS A 289 24.95 15.53 7.75
N THR A 290 25.17 14.72 8.79
CA THR A 290 26.41 13.93 8.97
C THR A 290 26.55 12.77 7.99
N GLN A 291 25.45 12.38 7.33
CA GLN A 291 25.38 11.24 6.42
C GLN A 291 25.14 11.66 4.97
N LEU A 292 24.97 12.97 4.71
CA LEU A 292 24.79 13.51 3.36
C LEU A 292 26.14 13.51 2.62
N PRO A 293 26.22 12.81 1.47
CA PRO A 293 27.38 12.91 0.59
C PRO A 293 27.28 14.18 -0.25
N SER A 294 28.16 14.35 -1.24
CA SER A 294 28.05 15.47 -2.17
C SER A 294 26.71 15.50 -2.91
N ILE A 295 26.37 16.66 -3.46
CA ILE A 295 25.15 16.87 -4.25
C ILE A 295 25.09 15.90 -5.43
N GLU A 296 26.24 15.56 -6.05
CA GLU A 296 26.34 14.59 -7.14
C GLU A 296 26.01 13.16 -6.68
N ALA A 297 26.38 12.80 -5.46
CA ALA A 297 26.03 11.51 -4.89
C ALA A 297 24.55 11.46 -4.45
N VAL A 298 24.01 12.56 -3.91
CA VAL A 298 22.55 12.68 -3.67
C VAL A 298 21.79 12.61 -4.98
N LYS A 299 22.25 13.27 -6.04
CA LYS A 299 21.68 13.18 -7.39
C LYS A 299 21.60 11.72 -7.86
N GLU A 300 22.64 10.92 -7.60
CA GLU A 300 22.62 9.50 -7.94
C GLU A 300 21.61 8.71 -7.10
N TRP A 301 21.40 9.08 -5.82
CA TRP A 301 20.35 8.49 -4.99
C TRP A 301 18.94 8.78 -5.54
N LEU A 302 18.73 10.00 -6.03
CA LEU A 302 17.44 10.45 -6.55
C LEU A 302 17.16 9.97 -7.98
N ARG A 303 18.20 9.52 -8.71
CA ARG A 303 18.09 9.14 -10.12
C ARG A 303 17.02 8.08 -10.38
N LEU A 304 16.88 7.12 -9.46
CA LEU A 304 15.94 6.01 -9.58
C LEU A 304 14.47 6.45 -9.48
N ILE A 305 14.19 7.49 -8.69
CA ILE A 305 12.83 8.00 -8.45
C ILE A 305 12.49 9.25 -9.27
N ALA A 306 13.47 9.80 -9.99
CA ALA A 306 13.30 11.02 -10.77
C ALA A 306 12.26 10.83 -11.88
N PRO A 307 11.30 11.76 -12.07
CA PRO A 307 10.35 11.69 -13.18
C PRO A 307 11.06 11.86 -14.53
N SER A 308 10.48 11.34 -15.60
CA SER A 308 11.09 11.29 -16.94
C SER A 308 11.60 12.66 -17.41
N TYR A 309 10.82 13.73 -17.20
CA TYR A 309 11.19 15.09 -17.57
C TYR A 309 12.42 15.64 -16.83
N ALA A 310 12.66 15.15 -15.61
CA ALA A 310 13.77 15.58 -14.76
C ALA A 310 15.07 14.85 -15.09
N ARG A 311 14.99 13.69 -15.76
CA ARG A 311 16.13 12.88 -16.24
C ARG A 311 16.72 13.40 -17.56
N LEU A 312 15.96 14.18 -18.33
CA LEU A 312 16.43 14.74 -19.59
C LEU A 312 17.55 15.76 -19.33
N ALA A 313 18.72 15.54 -19.95
CA ALA A 313 19.77 16.54 -19.98
C ALA A 313 19.26 17.76 -20.75
N GLY A 314 19.33 18.95 -20.16
CA GLY A 314 18.97 20.19 -20.86
C GLY A 314 19.81 20.33 -22.13
N ARG A 315 19.17 20.50 -23.29
CA ARG A 315 19.86 20.90 -24.52
C ARG A 315 20.48 22.29 -24.25
N PRO A 316 21.79 22.53 -24.47
CA PRO A 316 22.35 23.86 -24.33
C PRO A 316 21.59 24.81 -25.26
N GLN A 317 21.09 25.93 -24.74
CA GLN A 317 20.66 27.03 -25.59
C GLN A 317 21.92 27.53 -26.29
N GLN A 318 21.97 27.40 -27.62
CA GLN A 318 22.94 28.14 -28.41
C GLN A 318 22.63 29.63 -28.20
N THR A 319 23.52 30.32 -27.50
CA THR A 319 23.63 31.78 -27.61
C THR A 319 24.03 32.06 -29.05
N ASN A 320 23.08 32.60 -29.83
CA ASN A 320 23.39 33.23 -31.10
C ASN A 320 24.06 34.57 -30.79
N ASP A 321 25.37 34.63 -30.97
CA ASP A 321 26.07 35.86 -31.37
C ASP A 321 25.96 36.01 -32.90
#